data_AF-A0AAE5XFS4-F1
#
_entry.id   AF-A0AAE5XFS4-F1
#
_cell.length_a   1.000
_cell.length_b   1.000
_cell.length_c   1.000
_cell.angle_alpha   90.00
_cell.angle_beta   90.00
_cell.angle_gamma   90.00
#
_symmetry.space_group_name_H-M   'P 1'
#
loop_
_entity.id
_entity.type
_entity.pdbx_description
1 polymer ?
#
loop_
_entity_poly.entity_id
_entity_poly.type
_entity_poly.pdbx_seq_one_letter_code
_entity_poly.pdbx_strand_id
1 'polypeptide(L)'
;MDRNLIKCNSIEYRKGYIEVLAGIHDECVNIEAWNIHPEVDITSLDLGDESLPEGAVTSNTEIELSLENAELLISLLTQAVNKVRAKNNT
;
A
#
# COMPACT_ATOMS: atom_id res chain seq x y z
N MET A 1 5.56 8.73 -15.04
CA MET A 1 6.16 7.92 -13.96
C MET A 1 5.28 6.71 -13.80
N ASP A 2 5.84 5.51 -13.87
CA ASP A 2 5.09 4.29 -13.58
C ASP A 2 4.78 4.28 -12.07
N ARG A 3 3.50 4.17 -11.73
CA ARG A 3 3.06 4.07 -10.33
C ARG A 3 3.34 2.66 -9.84
N ASN A 4 4.17 2.52 -8.80
CA ASN A 4 4.38 1.23 -8.15
C ASN A 4 3.23 1.01 -7.17
N LEU A 5 2.14 0.44 -7.68
CA LEU A 5 0.91 0.19 -6.92
C LEU A 5 0.80 -1.28 -6.52
N ILE A 6 0.44 -1.52 -5.27
CA ILE A 6 0.14 -2.85 -4.73
C ILE A 6 -1.34 -2.86 -4.34
N LYS A 7 -2.10 -3.77 -4.95
CA LYS A 7 -3.49 -4.04 -4.55
C LYS A 7 -3.51 -4.99 -3.35
N CYS A 8 -4.08 -4.52 -2.24
CA CYS A 8 -4.22 -5.28 -1.01
C CYS A 8 -5.66 -5.75 -0.86
N ASN A 9 -5.97 -6.98 -1.28
CA ASN A 9 -7.34 -7.54 -1.21
C ASN A 9 -7.41 -8.92 -0.54
N SER A 10 -6.40 -9.30 0.26
CA SER A 10 -6.37 -10.62 0.91
C SER A 10 -7.31 -10.74 2.12
N ILE A 11 -7.78 -9.61 2.69
CA ILE A 11 -8.69 -9.55 3.83
C ILE A 11 -9.81 -8.57 3.48
N GLU A 12 -11.04 -9.06 3.30
CA GLU A 12 -12.14 -8.28 2.72
C GLU A 12 -12.44 -6.95 3.44
N TYR A 13 -12.35 -6.95 4.77
CA TYR A 13 -12.62 -5.75 5.60
C TYR A 13 -11.37 -4.91 5.89
N ARG A 14 -10.20 -5.30 5.35
CA ARG A 14 -8.92 -4.57 5.44
C ARG A 14 -8.26 -4.51 4.06
N LYS A 15 -9.00 -3.98 3.10
CA LYS A 15 -8.57 -3.87 1.71
C LYS A 15 -8.24 -2.44 1.32
N GLY A 16 -7.45 -2.31 0.27
CA GLY A 16 -6.94 -1.03 -0.16
C GLY A 16 -5.82 -1.14 -1.19
N TYR A 17 -5.06 -0.05 -1.31
CA TYR A 17 -3.88 0.03 -2.15
C TYR A 17 -2.72 0.66 -1.39
N ILE A 18 -1.50 0.22 -1.72
CA ILE A 18 -0.27 0.90 -1.33
C ILE A 18 0.39 1.44 -2.59
N GLU A 19 0.66 2.73 -2.65
CA GLU A 19 1.43 3.37 -3.71
C GLU A 19 2.79 3.80 -3.17
N VAL A 20 3.86 3.57 -3.95
CA VAL A 20 5.22 3.98 -3.61
C VAL A 20 5.81 4.80 -4.76
N LEU A 21 6.20 6.04 -4.45
CA LEU A 21 6.76 6.99 -5.40
C LEU A 21 8.06 7.58 -4.85
N ALA A 22 8.99 7.92 -5.74
CA ALA A 22 10.24 8.60 -5.38
C ALA A 22 10.31 9.95 -6.08
N GLY A 23 10.88 10.95 -5.42
CA GLY A 23 11.16 12.26 -6.03
C GLY A 23 9.93 13.15 -6.24
N ILE A 24 8.90 13.02 -5.39
CA ILE A 24 7.87 14.07 -5.23
C ILE A 24 8.52 15.29 -4.54
N HIS A 25 9.19 15.04 -3.42
CA HIS A 25 10.18 15.93 -2.85
C HIS A 25 11.58 15.29 -2.91
N ASP A 26 12.59 16.16 -2.99
CA ASP A 26 13.99 15.74 -3.07
C ASP A 26 14.36 14.87 -1.86
N GLU A 27 15.11 13.79 -2.12
CA GLU A 27 15.62 12.84 -1.11
C GLU A 27 14.54 12.07 -0.30
N CYS A 28 13.27 12.20 -0.68
CA CYS A 28 12.15 11.49 -0.05
C CYS A 28 11.61 10.34 -0.92
N VAL A 29 11.14 9.29 -0.23
CA VAL A 29 10.26 8.25 -0.75
C VAL A 29 8.87 8.48 -0.17
N ASN A 30 7.89 8.66 -1.04
CA ASN A 30 6.49 8.77 -0.65
C ASN A 30 5.82 7.40 -0.60
N ILE A 31 5.06 7.16 0.46
CA ILE A 31 4.20 5.98 0.59
C ILE A 31 2.78 6.45 0.89
N GLU A 32 1.85 6.04 0.04
CA GLU A 32 0.43 6.30 0.23
C GLU A 32 -0.33 5.01 0.52
N ALA A 33 -1.18 5.06 1.54
CA ALA A 33 -2.12 4.00 1.89
C ALA A 33 -3.55 4.47 1.62
N TRP A 34 -4.23 3.77 0.72
CA TRP A 34 -5.60 4.04 0.31
C TRP A 34 -6.52 2.97 0.91
N ASN A 35 -7.34 3.33 1.89
CA ASN A 35 -8.31 2.41 2.49
C ASN A 35 -9.60 2.41 1.68
N ILE A 36 -10.06 1.20 1.33
CA ILE A 36 -11.31 1.01 0.59
C ILE A 36 -12.40 0.51 1.53
N HIS A 37 -13.62 1.01 1.34
CA HIS A 37 -14.80 0.61 2.09
C HIS A 37 -14.98 -0.92 2.02
N PRO A 38 -15.24 -1.62 3.14
CA PRO A 38 -15.33 -3.08 3.19
C PRO A 38 -16.33 -3.69 2.19
N GLU A 39 -17.38 -2.97 1.81
CA GLU A 39 -18.42 -3.46 0.88
C GLU A 39 -18.06 -3.27 -0.61
N VAL A 40 -16.99 -2.57 -0.94
CA VAL A 40 -16.61 -2.31 -2.34
C VAL A 40 -15.67 -3.40 -2.86
N ASP A 41 -16.08 -4.19 -3.84
CA ASP A 41 -15.20 -5.19 -4.47
C ASP A 41 -14.19 -4.50 -5.41
N ILE A 42 -12.91 -4.73 -5.15
CA ILE A 42 -11.79 -4.18 -5.93
C ILE A 42 -11.02 -5.25 -6.70
N THR A 43 -11.54 -6.48 -6.78
CA THR A 43 -10.83 -7.60 -7.41
C THR A 43 -10.41 -7.29 -8.84
N SER A 44 -11.30 -6.67 -9.62
CA SER A 44 -11.06 -6.26 -11.01
C SER A 44 -10.78 -4.76 -11.18
N LEU A 45 -10.69 -3.98 -10.10
CA LEU A 45 -10.55 -2.52 -10.14
C LEU A 45 -9.15 -2.10 -9.72
N ASP A 46 -8.57 -1.10 -10.36
CA ASP A 46 -7.32 -0.48 -9.91
C ASP A 46 -7.57 0.93 -9.36
N LEU A 47 -6.61 1.46 -8.60
CA LEU A 47 -6.73 2.81 -8.04
C LEU A 47 -6.76 3.85 -9.17
N GLY A 48 -7.79 4.69 -9.19
CA GLY A 48 -8.02 5.68 -10.25
C GLY A 48 -8.88 5.19 -11.41
N ASP A 49 -9.36 3.94 -11.36
CA ASP A 49 -10.39 3.45 -12.28
C ASP A 49 -11.69 4.25 -12.07
N GLU A 50 -12.27 4.77 -13.16
CA GLU A 50 -13.51 5.55 -13.15
C GLU A 50 -14.72 4.74 -12.65
N SER A 51 -14.61 3.40 -12.63
CA SER A 51 -15.64 2.51 -12.10
C SER A 51 -15.59 2.31 -10.59
N LEU A 52 -14.59 2.87 -9.89
CA LEU A 52 -14.62 2.95 -8.43
C LEU A 52 -15.80 3.84 -7.99
N PRO A 53 -16.72 3.34 -7.14
CA PRO A 53 -17.87 4.12 -6.74
C PRO A 53 -17.46 5.31 -5.87
N GLU A 54 -18.28 6.36 -5.88
CA GLU A 54 -18.12 7.49 -4.97
C GLU A 54 -18.14 7.00 -3.51
N GLY A 55 -17.20 7.50 -2.70
CA GLY A 55 -17.04 7.06 -1.31
C GLY A 55 -16.38 5.68 -1.15
N ALA A 56 -15.90 5.05 -2.23
CA ALA A 56 -15.12 3.82 -2.13
C ALA A 56 -13.87 3.99 -1.29
N VAL A 57 -13.16 5.12 -1.44
CA VAL A 57 -12.02 5.47 -0.61
C VAL A 57 -12.52 6.09 0.70
N THR A 58 -12.31 5.40 1.82
CA THR A 58 -12.73 5.88 3.14
C THR A 58 -11.65 6.74 3.80
N SER A 59 -10.39 6.53 3.45
CA SER A 59 -9.27 7.35 3.88
C SER A 59 -8.07 7.16 2.94
N ASN A 60 -7.26 8.21 2.83
CA ASN A 60 -5.92 8.16 2.26
C ASN A 60 -4.96 8.72 3.30
N THR A 61 -3.81 8.07 3.48
CA THR A 61 -2.72 8.56 4.32
C THR A 61 -1.45 8.54 3.51
N GLU A 62 -0.85 9.71 3.40
CA GLU A 62 0.40 9.95 2.69
C GLU A 62 1.52 10.22 3.70
N ILE A 63 2.65 9.54 3.53
CA ILE A 63 3.82 9.68 4.40
C ILE A 63 5.07 9.76 3.54
N GLU A 64 5.81 10.84 3.73
CA GLU A 64 7.15 10.97 3.17
C GLU A 64 8.23 10.48 4.12
N LEU A 65 9.05 9.59 3.62
CA LEU A 65 10.19 9.03 4.33
C LEU A 65 11.47 9.61 3.74
N SER A 66 12.38 10.07 4.61
CA SER A 66 13.77 10.22 4.21
C SER A 66 14.35 8.88 3.74
N LEU A 67 15.45 8.94 2.98
CA LEU A 67 16.15 7.73 2.54
C LEU A 67 16.46 6.76 3.70
N GLU A 68 16.98 7.26 4.83
CA GLU A 68 17.28 6.44 6.02
C GLU A 68 16.03 5.74 6.58
N ASN A 69 14.90 6.45 6.68
CA ASN A 69 13.65 5.87 7.18
C ASN A 69 13.07 4.84 6.19
N ALA A 70 13.22 5.06 4.89
CA ALA A 70 12.80 4.11 3.86
C ALA A 70 13.64 2.82 3.93
N GLU A 71 14.96 2.91 4.09
CA GLU A 71 15.86 1.76 4.28
C GLU A 71 15.52 0.98 5.56
N LEU A 72 15.25 1.69 6.66
CA LEU A 72 14.80 1.07 7.90
C LEU A 72 13.46 0.33 7.71
N LEU A 73 12.50 0.94 7.01
CA LEU A 73 11.22 0.30 6.72
C LEU A 73 11.40 -0.98 5.89
N ILE A 74 12.28 -0.98 4.87
CA ILE A 74 12.61 -2.17 4.07
C ILE A 74 13.13 -3.30 4.96
N SER A 75 14.04 -2.99 5.90
CA SER A 75 14.56 -3.96 6.85
C SER A 75 13.47 -4.55 7.75
N LEU A 76 12.61 -3.71 8.31
CA LEU A 76 11.51 -4.14 9.19
C LEU A 76 10.47 -4.98 8.44
N LEU A 77 10.12 -4.60 7.21
CA LEU A 77 9.22 -5.39 6.35
C LEU A 77 9.82 -6.75 6.03
N THR A 78 11.11 -6.81 5.70
CA THR A 78 11.82 -8.07 5.42
C THR A 78 11.77 -9.01 6.63
N GLN A 79 12.00 -8.48 7.84
CA GLN A 79 11.90 -9.25 9.08
C GLN A 79 10.47 -9.78 9.31
N ALA A 80 9.45 -8.95 9.09
CA ALA A 80 8.05 -9.34 9.22
C ALA A 80 7.67 -10.46 8.23
N VAL A 81 8.10 -10.36 6.97
CA VAL A 81 7.91 -11.38 5.94
C VAL A 81 8.55 -12.70 6.36
N ASN A 82 9.80 -12.68 6.82
CA ASN A 82 10.50 -13.89 7.26
C ASN A 82 9.81 -14.57 8.46
N LYS A 83 9.23 -13.79 9.37
CA LYS A 83 8.43 -14.31 10.49
C LYS A 83 7.17 -15.03 10.01
N VAL A 84 6.47 -14.51 9.00
CA VAL A 84 5.29 -15.18 8.42
C VAL A 84 5.68 -16.45 7.68
N ARG A 85 6.77 -16.42 6.89
CA ARG A 85 7.29 -17.60 6.20
C ARG A 85 7.65 -18.72 7.16
N ALA A 86 8.33 -18.40 8.27
CA ALA A 86 8.70 -19.38 9.28
C ALA A 86 7.48 -20.08 9.90
N LYS A 87 6.39 -19.34 10.16
CA LYS A 87 5.13 -19.92 10.66
C LYS A 87 4.43 -20.85 9.67
N ASN A 88 4.57 -20.60 8.38
CA ASN A 88 3.92 -21.42 7.35
C ASN A 88 4.72 -22.70 7.01
N ASN A 89 5.97 -22.79 7.47
CA ASN A 89 6.85 -23.95 7.26
C ASN A 89 6.89 -24.90 8.47
N THR A 90 6.08 -24.63 9.51
CA THR A 90 5.89 -25.47 10.72
C THR A 90 4.49 -26.02 10.75
#